data_AF-A0A0R0MB01-F1
#
_entry.id   AF-A0A0R0MB01-F1
#
_cell.length_a   1.000
_cell.length_b   1.000
_cell.length_c   1.000
_cell.angle_alpha   90.00
_cell.angle_beta   90.00
_cell.angle_gamma   90.00
#
_symmetry.space_group_name_H-M   'P 1'
#
loop_
_entity.id
_entity.type
_entity.pdbx_description
1 polymer ?
#
loop_
_entity_poly.entity_id
_entity_poly.type
_entity_poly.pdbx_seq_one_letter_code
_entity_poly.pdbx_strand_id
1 'polypeptide(L)'
;MKKIIAVLMLSIAILTLAFGSPAIAADTAAGAAVFQANCAQCHAGGKNLANAAKTLSKADLEEYNLYSQDAIIAQVTNGKNSMPKFKGKLSAEQIADVAAYVMEQAEAGW
;
A
#
# COMPACT_ATOMS: atom_id res chain seq x y z
N MET A 1 2.82 -41.45 25.41
CA MET A 1 1.95 -40.85 24.36
C MET A 1 1.75 -39.35 24.55
N LYS A 2 1.20 -38.85 25.68
CA LYS A 2 0.99 -37.40 25.91
C LYS A 2 2.26 -36.53 25.82
N LYS A 3 3.41 -37.02 26.32
CA LYS A 3 4.71 -36.30 26.23
C LYS A 3 5.27 -36.22 24.81
N ILE A 4 5.01 -37.24 23.98
CA ILE A 4 5.46 -37.28 22.57
C ILE A 4 4.62 -36.30 21.74
N ILE A 5 3.30 -36.24 22.00
CA ILE A 5 2.38 -35.28 21.36
C ILE A 5 2.76 -33.84 21.74
N ALA A 6 3.11 -33.58 23.01
CA ALA A 6 3.53 -32.25 23.46
C ALA A 6 4.84 -31.80 22.80
N VAL A 7 5.83 -32.69 22.67
CA VAL A 7 7.09 -32.39 21.98
C VAL A 7 6.88 -32.15 20.49
N LEU A 8 5.99 -32.92 19.85
CA LEU A 8 5.66 -32.76 18.43
C LEU A 8 4.92 -31.44 18.14
N MET A 9 4.02 -31.02 19.02
CA MET A 9 3.35 -29.72 18.88
C MET A 9 4.31 -28.55 19.11
N LEU A 10 5.25 -28.68 20.05
CA LEU A 10 6.24 -27.66 20.33
C LEU A 10 7.22 -27.49 19.16
N SER A 11 7.64 -28.58 18.52
CA SER A 11 8.51 -28.52 17.34
C SER A 11 7.82 -27.95 16.10
N ILE A 12 6.52 -28.21 15.91
CA ILE A 12 5.72 -27.61 14.84
C ILE A 12 5.58 -26.09 15.04
N ALA A 13 5.35 -25.63 16.27
CA ALA A 13 5.28 -24.19 16.57
C ALA A 13 6.62 -23.46 16.34
N ILE A 14 7.75 -24.11 16.64
CA ILE A 14 9.09 -23.54 16.39
C ILE A 14 9.37 -23.46 14.88
N LEU A 15 8.86 -24.40 14.09
CA LEU A 15 9.04 -24.42 12.64
C LEU A 15 8.26 -23.29 11.95
N THR A 16 7.06 -22.92 12.41
CA THR A 16 6.27 -21.85 11.79
C THR A 16 6.86 -20.45 12.02
N LEU A 17 7.55 -20.23 13.14
CA LEU A 17 8.24 -18.96 13.45
C LEU A 17 9.51 -18.75 12.59
N ALA A 18 10.17 -19.82 12.15
CA ALA A 18 11.40 -19.75 11.37
C ALA A 18 11.19 -19.48 9.87
N PHE A 19 9.95 -19.65 9.36
CA PHE A 19 9.60 -19.48 7.94
C PHE A 19 8.59 -18.35 7.70
N GLY A 20 8.43 -17.42 8.64
CA GLY A 20 7.71 -16.18 8.36
C GLY A 20 8.48 -15.36 7.33
N SER A 21 7.93 -15.18 6.13
CA SER A 21 8.43 -14.18 5.19
C SER A 21 8.49 -12.85 5.92
N PRO A 22 9.59 -12.06 5.80
CA PRO A 22 9.60 -10.72 6.36
C PRO A 22 8.40 -9.98 5.79
N ALA A 23 7.51 -9.51 6.66
CA ALA A 23 6.53 -8.53 6.26
C ALA A 23 7.34 -7.32 5.78
N ILE A 24 7.33 -7.06 4.46
CA ILE A 24 7.90 -5.83 3.92
C ILE A 24 7.01 -4.72 4.46
N ALA A 25 7.47 -4.08 5.54
CA ALA A 25 6.86 -2.87 6.04
C ALA A 25 7.10 -1.79 4.98
N ALA A 26 6.02 -1.21 4.46
CA ALA A 26 6.11 -0.14 3.49
C ALA A 26 6.82 1.09 4.11
N ASP A 27 7.76 1.68 3.37
CA ASP A 27 8.54 2.84 3.80
C ASP A 27 7.89 4.11 3.25
N THR A 28 7.26 4.90 4.13
CA THR A 28 6.56 6.13 3.72
C THR A 28 7.51 7.22 3.24
N ALA A 29 8.78 7.23 3.67
CA ALA A 29 9.78 8.17 3.16
C ALA A 29 10.19 7.82 1.72
N ALA A 30 10.40 6.53 1.43
CA ALA A 30 10.59 6.07 0.05
C ALA A 30 9.34 6.34 -0.80
N GLY A 31 8.16 6.12 -0.22
CA GLY A 31 6.86 6.41 -0.84
C GLY A 31 6.67 7.88 -1.22
N ALA A 32 7.14 8.80 -0.37
CA ALA A 32 7.13 10.23 -0.66
C ALA A 32 7.96 10.57 -1.91
N ALA A 33 9.16 10.00 -2.04
CA ALA A 33 10.00 10.19 -3.22
C ALA A 33 9.34 9.65 -4.50
N VAL A 34 8.73 8.46 -4.43
CA VAL A 34 7.95 7.88 -5.53
C VAL A 34 6.77 8.78 -5.90
N PHE A 35 6.05 9.30 -4.90
CA PHE A 35 4.91 10.19 -5.09
C PHE A 35 5.33 11.48 -5.82
N GLN A 36 6.40 12.13 -5.40
CA GLN A 36 6.89 13.36 -6.02
C GLN A 36 7.29 13.12 -7.49
N ALA A 37 7.98 12.01 -7.76
CA ALA A 37 8.45 11.71 -9.12
C ALA A 37 7.33 11.27 -10.09
N ASN A 38 6.23 10.69 -9.60
CA ASN A 38 5.27 9.98 -10.46
C ASN A 38 3.81 10.42 -10.30
N CYS A 39 3.42 10.98 -9.16
CA CYS A 39 2.03 11.21 -8.78
C CYS A 39 1.68 12.69 -8.65
N ALA A 40 2.63 13.49 -8.14
CA ALA A 40 2.42 14.89 -7.78
C ALA A 40 1.94 15.77 -8.95
N GLN A 41 2.29 15.43 -10.19
CA GLN A 41 1.83 16.16 -11.38
C GLN A 41 0.30 16.27 -11.46
N CYS A 42 -0.43 15.27 -10.95
CA CYS A 42 -1.89 15.29 -10.91
C CYS A 42 -2.43 15.41 -9.47
N HIS A 43 -1.66 14.95 -8.49
CA HIS A 43 -2.12 14.75 -7.12
C HIS A 43 -1.43 15.60 -6.05
N ALA A 44 -0.68 16.63 -6.43
CA ALA A 44 -0.06 17.54 -5.46
C ALA A 44 -1.08 18.08 -4.43
N GLY A 45 -0.69 18.09 -3.15
CA GLY A 45 -1.56 18.51 -2.03
C GLY A 45 -2.85 17.67 -1.92
N GLY A 46 -2.76 16.39 -2.27
CA GLY A 46 -3.90 15.47 -2.25
C GLY A 46 -4.97 15.74 -3.30
N LYS A 47 -4.77 16.69 -4.23
CA LYS A 47 -5.79 17.05 -5.24
C LYS A 47 -5.88 16.00 -6.36
N ASN A 48 -6.72 16.29 -7.35
CA ASN A 48 -6.74 15.52 -8.60
C ASN A 48 -7.09 16.45 -9.76
N LEU A 49 -6.08 16.79 -10.57
CA LEU A 49 -6.24 17.68 -11.72
C LEU A 49 -7.08 17.09 -12.85
N ALA A 50 -7.14 15.75 -12.97
CA ALA A 50 -7.93 15.09 -14.00
C ALA A 50 -9.42 14.97 -13.60
N ASN A 51 -9.70 14.89 -12.30
CA ASN A 51 -11.06 14.84 -11.77
C ASN A 51 -11.11 15.40 -10.35
N ALA A 52 -11.57 16.65 -10.22
CA ALA A 52 -11.61 17.37 -8.95
C ALA A 52 -12.49 16.72 -7.87
N ALA A 53 -13.42 15.83 -8.24
CA ALA A 53 -14.27 15.10 -7.29
C ALA A 53 -13.64 13.80 -6.77
N LYS A 54 -12.43 13.44 -7.22
CA LYS A 54 -11.74 12.20 -6.84
C LYS A 54 -10.35 12.49 -6.29
N THR A 55 -10.29 13.23 -5.20
CA THR A 55 -9.04 13.59 -4.55
C THR A 55 -8.44 12.40 -3.79
N LEU A 56 -7.29 12.60 -3.17
CA LEU A 56 -6.68 11.63 -2.26
C LEU A 56 -7.08 11.88 -0.79
N SER A 57 -7.97 12.84 -0.51
CA SER A 57 -8.47 13.05 0.84
C SER A 57 -9.14 11.79 1.38
N LYS A 58 -9.10 11.59 2.71
CA LYS A 58 -9.70 10.43 3.35
C LYS A 58 -11.17 10.25 2.98
N ALA A 59 -11.95 11.33 3.01
CA ALA A 59 -13.38 11.29 2.69
C ALA A 59 -13.64 10.79 1.25
N ASP A 60 -12.91 11.29 0.26
CA ASP A 60 -13.07 10.84 -1.13
C ASP A 60 -12.60 9.40 -1.29
N LEU A 61 -11.46 9.02 -0.69
CA LEU A 61 -10.98 7.64 -0.72
C LEU A 61 -12.01 6.68 -0.11
N GLU A 62 -12.67 7.05 0.99
CA GLU A 62 -13.74 6.26 1.60
C GLU A 62 -14.97 6.16 0.67
N GLU A 63 -15.45 7.30 0.13
CA GLU A 63 -16.59 7.37 -0.78
C GLU A 63 -16.41 6.44 -1.99
N TYR A 64 -15.20 6.40 -2.56
CA TYR A 64 -14.90 5.58 -3.73
C TYR A 64 -14.35 4.19 -3.42
N ASN A 65 -14.41 3.73 -2.15
CA ASN A 65 -13.92 2.43 -1.69
C ASN A 65 -12.43 2.19 -2.01
N LEU A 66 -11.62 3.24 -1.90
CA LEU A 66 -10.17 3.25 -2.09
C LEU A 66 -9.41 3.50 -0.79
N TYR A 67 -10.09 3.66 0.35
CA TYR A 67 -9.45 3.87 1.64
C TYR A 67 -8.88 2.57 2.26
N SER A 68 -7.97 1.94 1.53
CA SER A 68 -7.14 0.85 2.01
C SER A 68 -5.87 0.76 1.17
N GLN A 69 -4.78 0.28 1.79
CA GLN A 69 -3.51 0.12 1.10
C GLN A 69 -3.64 -0.79 -0.12
N ASP A 70 -4.34 -1.93 0.01
CA ASP A 70 -4.56 -2.87 -1.09
C ASP A 70 -5.33 -2.26 -2.27
N ALA A 71 -6.37 -1.44 -1.99
CA ALA A 71 -7.14 -0.79 -3.03
C ALA A 71 -6.30 0.24 -3.80
N ILE A 72 -5.45 1.01 -3.09
CA ILE A 72 -4.53 1.96 -3.70
C ILE A 72 -3.46 1.22 -4.52
N ILE A 73 -2.85 0.16 -3.97
CA ILE A 73 -1.90 -0.70 -4.69
C ILE A 73 -2.52 -1.21 -5.99
N ALA A 74 -3.74 -1.75 -5.92
CA ALA A 74 -4.44 -2.27 -7.09
C ALA A 74 -4.69 -1.18 -8.15
N GLN A 75 -5.09 0.02 -7.74
CA GLN A 75 -5.35 1.11 -8.68
C GLN A 75 -4.07 1.71 -9.27
N VAL A 76 -3.00 1.87 -8.49
CA VAL A 76 -1.69 2.32 -9.00
C VAL A 76 -1.12 1.29 -9.97
N THR A 77 -1.22 0.00 -9.63
CA THR A 77 -0.74 -1.09 -10.48
C THR A 77 -1.46 -1.11 -11.83
N ASN A 78 -2.80 -1.05 -11.81
CA ASN A 78 -3.61 -1.32 -12.99
C ASN A 78 -4.09 -0.05 -13.73
N GLY A 79 -3.98 1.12 -13.11
CA GLY A 79 -4.58 2.36 -13.59
C GLY A 79 -6.11 2.33 -13.55
N LYS A 80 -6.73 3.47 -13.83
CA LYS A 80 -8.19 3.59 -13.99
C LYS A 80 -8.54 4.85 -14.77
N ASN A 81 -9.26 4.70 -15.88
CA ASN A 81 -9.61 5.81 -16.77
C ASN A 81 -8.37 6.64 -17.15
N SER A 82 -8.36 7.94 -16.82
CA SER A 82 -7.23 8.85 -17.09
C SER A 82 -6.01 8.63 -16.20
N MET A 83 -6.12 7.87 -15.10
CA MET A 83 -4.98 7.52 -14.26
C MET A 83 -4.16 6.41 -14.93
N PRO A 84 -2.87 6.65 -15.25
CA PRO A 84 -2.04 5.66 -15.93
C PRO A 84 -1.75 4.45 -15.03
N LYS A 85 -1.53 3.30 -15.67
CA LYS A 85 -1.01 2.10 -14.99
C LYS A 85 0.49 2.22 -14.72
N PHE A 86 0.94 1.77 -13.55
CA PHE A 86 2.36 1.76 -13.17
C PHE A 86 2.99 0.36 -13.14
N LYS A 87 2.21 -0.71 -13.39
CA LYS A 87 2.77 -2.05 -13.56
C LYS A 87 3.86 -2.05 -14.64
N GLY A 88 5.06 -2.51 -14.26
CA GLY A 88 6.24 -2.55 -15.13
C GLY A 88 7.00 -1.23 -15.24
N LYS A 89 6.52 -0.15 -14.58
CA LYS A 89 7.23 1.13 -14.43
C LYS A 89 7.80 1.31 -13.03
N LEU A 90 7.04 0.87 -12.03
CA LEU A 90 7.44 0.82 -10.63
C LEU A 90 7.55 -0.64 -10.18
N SER A 91 8.46 -0.90 -9.25
CA SER A 91 8.52 -2.20 -8.56
C SER A 91 7.28 -2.38 -7.66
N ALA A 92 7.00 -3.62 -7.26
CA ALA A 92 5.91 -3.90 -6.32
C ALA A 92 6.12 -3.19 -4.98
N GLU A 93 7.37 -3.10 -4.53
CA GLU A 93 7.78 -2.39 -3.31
C GLU A 93 7.52 -0.89 -3.43
N GLN A 94 7.96 -0.25 -4.52
CA GLN A 94 7.67 1.17 -4.77
C GLN A 94 6.17 1.49 -4.81
N ILE A 95 5.35 0.56 -5.34
CA ILE A 95 3.89 0.70 -5.36
C ILE A 95 3.31 0.57 -3.94
N ALA A 96 3.83 -0.34 -3.12
CA ALA A 96 3.43 -0.49 -1.73
C ALA A 96 3.81 0.74 -0.89
N ASP A 97 5.03 1.25 -1.08
CA ASP A 97 5.55 2.44 -0.39
C ASP A 97 4.72 3.69 -0.72
N VAL A 98 4.43 3.95 -2.01
CA VAL A 98 3.60 5.10 -2.38
C VAL A 98 2.16 4.96 -1.89
N ALA A 99 1.62 3.74 -1.83
CA ALA A 99 0.31 3.50 -1.25
C ALA A 99 0.29 3.78 0.26
N ALA A 100 1.33 3.37 0.98
CA ALA A 100 1.49 3.69 2.40
C ALA A 100 1.58 5.20 2.64
N TYR A 101 2.40 5.89 1.84
CA TYR A 101 2.51 7.34 1.91
C TYR A 101 1.16 8.03 1.67
N VAL A 102 0.39 7.62 0.66
CA VAL A 102 -0.96 8.16 0.39
C VAL A 102 -1.89 7.97 1.59
N MET A 103 -1.87 6.78 2.23
CA MET A 103 -2.68 6.51 3.43
C MET A 103 -2.29 7.43 4.59
N GLU A 104 -0.98 7.58 4.86
CA GLU A 104 -0.46 8.44 5.92
C GLU A 104 -0.87 9.91 5.71
N GLN A 105 -0.71 10.42 4.49
CA GLN A 105 -1.08 11.80 4.15
C GLN A 105 -2.60 12.01 4.21
N ALA A 106 -3.40 11.01 3.82
CA ALA A 106 -4.85 11.09 3.92
C ALA A 106 -5.34 11.16 5.38
N GLU A 107 -4.71 10.41 6.31
CA GLU A 107 -4.98 10.55 7.75
C GLU A 107 -4.52 11.91 8.31
N ALA A 108 -3.42 12.45 7.79
CA ALA A 108 -2.90 13.76 8.17
C ALA A 108 -3.68 14.94 7.56
N GLY A 109 -4.58 14.68 6.61
CA GLY A 109 -5.41 15.70 5.95
C GLY A 109 -4.81 16.36 4.71
N TRP A 110 -3.73 15.81 4.15
CA TRP A 110 -2.95 16.32 3.00
C TRP A 110 -2.42 17.75 3.14
#